data_AF-A0A4U0YIA6-F1
#
_entry.id   AF-A0A4U0YIA6-F1
#
_cell.length_a   1.000
_cell.length_b   1.000
_cell.length_c   1.000
_cell.angle_alpha   90.00
_cell.angle_beta   90.00
_cell.angle_gamma   90.00
#
_symmetry.space_group_name_H-M   'P 1'
#
loop_
_entity.id
_entity.type
_entity.pdbx_description
1 polymer ?
#
loop_
_entity_poly.entity_id
_entity_poly.type
_entity_poly.pdbx_seq_one_letter_code
_entity_poly.pdbx_strand_id
1 'polypeptide(L)'
;MHQDAVLAHWCKQWLQLPFVAVDTEFVRTETFYPIAGLIQIGDGARTYMIDPLTITDWSPLVALLESPDVVKVLHACSEDLEVF
;
A
#
# COMPACT_ATOMS: atom_id res chain seq x y z
N MET A 1 1.50 16.89 2.72
CA MET A 1 0.14 17.46 2.88
C MET A 1 -0.81 17.13 1.73
N HIS A 2 -0.55 17.48 0.46
CA HIS A 2 -1.52 17.16 -0.62
C HIS A 2 -1.60 15.65 -0.91
N GLN A 3 -0.45 14.96 -0.95
CA GLN A 3 -0.37 13.51 -1.19
C GLN A 3 -1.03 12.69 -0.08
N ASP A 4 -0.81 13.04 1.20
CA ASP A 4 -1.45 12.36 2.34
C ASP A 4 -2.98 12.43 2.26
N ALA A 5 -3.52 13.59 1.89
CA ALA A 5 -4.97 13.77 1.73
C ALA A 5 -5.54 12.95 0.56
N VAL A 6 -4.78 12.82 -0.53
CA VAL A 6 -5.14 11.98 -1.68
C VAL A 6 -5.12 10.51 -1.30
N LEU A 7 -4.09 10.04 -0.58
CA LEU A 7 -4.02 8.68 -0.07
C LEU A 7 -5.19 8.38 0.87
N ALA A 8 -5.49 9.29 1.80
CA ALA A 8 -6.63 9.15 2.71
C ALA A 8 -7.97 9.11 1.97
N HIS A 9 -8.13 9.89 0.90
CA HIS A 9 -9.33 9.86 0.06
C HIS A 9 -9.52 8.48 -0.58
N TRP A 10 -8.47 7.91 -1.18
CA TRP A 10 -8.55 6.60 -1.82
C TRP A 10 -8.71 5.46 -0.81
N CYS A 11 -8.05 5.50 0.34
CA CYS A 11 -8.24 4.51 1.40
C CYS A 11 -9.71 4.44 1.87
N LYS A 12 -10.40 5.59 1.94
CA LYS A 12 -11.85 5.61 2.23
C LYS A 12 -12.69 4.91 1.15
N GLN A 13 -12.30 4.99 -0.11
CA GLN A 13 -12.99 4.28 -1.20
C GLN A 13 -12.69 2.78 -1.13
N TRP A 14 -11.42 2.41 -0.94
CA TRP A 14 -10.98 1.02 -0.88
C TRP A 14 -11.56 0.26 0.32
N LEU A 15 -11.80 0.94 1.44
CA LEU A 15 -12.51 0.38 2.60
C LEU A 15 -13.96 -0.05 2.30
N GLN A 16 -14.54 0.35 1.17
CA GLN A 16 -15.88 -0.06 0.74
C GLN A 16 -15.85 -1.23 -0.24
N LEU A 17 -14.67 -1.72 -0.62
CA LEU A 17 -14.49 -2.79 -1.60
C LEU A 17 -14.35 -4.14 -0.91
N PRO A 18 -14.73 -5.25 -1.57
CA PRO A 18 -14.54 -6.59 -1.01
C PRO A 18 -13.07 -6.99 -0.94
N PHE A 19 -12.22 -6.43 -1.80
CA PHE A 19 -10.79 -6.71 -1.82
C PHE A 19 -9.99 -5.56 -2.46
N VAL A 20 -8.69 -5.57 -2.21
CA VAL A 20 -7.67 -4.84 -2.98
C VAL A 20 -6.51 -5.78 -3.30
N ALA A 21 -5.93 -5.65 -4.48
CA ALA A 21 -4.64 -6.25 -4.82
C ALA A 21 -3.52 -5.32 -4.34
N VAL A 22 -2.48 -5.88 -3.72
CA VAL A 22 -1.33 -5.13 -3.19
C VAL A 22 -0.04 -5.78 -3.69
N ASP A 23 0.90 -4.94 -4.10
CA ASP A 23 2.24 -5.34 -4.54
C ASP A 23 3.24 -4.24 -4.13
N THR A 24 4.50 -4.60 -3.94
CA THR A 24 5.54 -3.62 -3.57
C THR A 24 6.81 -3.78 -4.40
N GLU A 25 7.46 -2.66 -4.69
CA GLU A 25 8.79 -2.63 -5.29
C GLU A 25 9.76 -2.04 -4.27
N PHE A 26 10.87 -2.73 -4.01
CA PHE A 26 11.87 -2.28 -3.07
C PHE A 26 13.28 -2.53 -3.60
N VAL A 27 14.24 -1.75 -3.11
CA VAL A 27 15.65 -1.95 -3.45
C VAL A 27 16.38 -2.53 -2.25
N ARG A 28 17.00 -3.70 -2.44
CA ARG A 28 17.94 -4.28 -1.48
C ARG A 28 19.34 -3.75 -1.77
N THR A 29 19.80 -2.83 -0.92
CA THR A 29 21.17 -2.31 -0.93
C THR A 29 21.91 -2.76 0.34
N GLU A 30 23.04 -2.14 0.69
CA GLU A 30 23.78 -2.39 1.95
C GLU A 30 23.05 -1.81 3.20
N THR A 31 21.71 -1.80 3.20
CA THR A 31 20.88 -1.31 4.31
C THR A 31 20.27 -2.47 5.09
N PHE A 32 20.11 -2.29 6.41
CA PHE A 32 19.55 -3.33 7.28
C PHE A 32 18.07 -3.63 6.97
N TYR A 33 17.29 -2.61 6.60
CA TYR A 33 15.92 -2.77 6.09
C TYR A 33 15.86 -2.43 4.60
N PRO A 34 15.04 -3.13 3.79
CA PRO A 34 14.77 -2.75 2.42
C PRO A 34 14.17 -1.36 2.34
N ILE A 35 14.51 -0.61 1.29
CA ILE A 35 13.89 0.70 1.04
C ILE A 35 12.74 0.49 0.07
N ALA A 36 11.52 0.79 0.52
CA ALA A 36 10.33 0.78 -0.34
C ALA A 36 10.48 1.84 -1.45
N GLY A 37 10.46 1.40 -2.70
CA GLY A 37 10.49 2.25 -3.88
C GLY A 37 9.09 2.57 -4.40
N LEU A 38 8.17 1.62 -4.33
CA LEU A 38 6.79 1.81 -4.76
C LEU A 38 5.83 0.87 -4.01
N ILE A 39 4.61 1.33 -3.75
CA ILE A 39 3.49 0.47 -3.35
C ILE A 39 2.42 0.57 -4.43
N GLN A 40 1.96 -0.56 -4.96
CA GLN A 40 0.86 -0.63 -5.91
C GLN A 40 -0.42 -1.12 -5.25
N ILE A 41 -1.55 -0.47 -5.56
CA ILE A 41 -2.89 -0.92 -5.17
C ILE A 41 -3.74 -1.12 -6.43
N GLY A 42 -4.40 -2.26 -6.53
CA GLY A 42 -5.40 -2.55 -7.56
C GLY A 42 -6.79 -2.70 -6.95
N ASP A 43 -7.76 -1.91 -7.40
CA ASP A 43 -9.15 -1.95 -6.89
C ASP A 43 -10.10 -2.81 -7.75
N GLY A 44 -9.56 -3.50 -8.76
CA GLY A 44 -10.30 -4.29 -9.75
C GLY A 44 -10.74 -3.49 -11.00
N ALA A 45 -10.68 -2.16 -10.96
CA ALA A 45 -10.96 -1.28 -12.10
C ALA A 45 -9.77 -0.42 -12.50
N ARG A 46 -8.94 -0.02 -11.53
CA ARG A 46 -7.79 0.88 -11.67
C ARG A 46 -6.62 0.38 -10.85
N THR A 47 -5.44 0.83 -11.28
CA THR A 47 -4.17 0.64 -10.57
C THR A 47 -3.67 1.99 -10.09
N TYR A 48 -3.21 2.01 -8.85
CA TYR A 48 -2.68 3.19 -8.18
C TYR A 48 -1.23 2.91 -7.79
N MET A 49 -0.37 3.90 -7.98
CA MET A 49 1.06 3.83 -7.71
C MET A 49 1.37 4.87 -6.64
N ILE A 50 1.72 4.40 -5.45
CA ILE A 50 2.03 5.24 -4.29
C ILE A 50 3.54 5.35 -4.18
N ASP A 51 4.07 6.56 -4.35
CA ASP A 51 5.47 6.88 -4.08
C ASP A 51 5.66 7.05 -2.56
N PRO A 52 6.35 6.12 -1.87
CA PRO A 52 6.47 6.14 -0.42
C PRO A 52 7.22 7.38 0.11
N LEU A 53 8.07 8.01 -0.71
CA LEU A 53 8.84 9.19 -0.31
C LEU A 53 7.98 10.45 -0.20
N THR A 54 6.77 10.41 -0.76
CA THR A 54 5.85 11.55 -0.80
C THR A 54 4.78 11.51 0.30
N ILE A 55 4.72 10.40 1.04
CA ILE A 55 3.73 10.16 2.10
C ILE A 55 4.39 10.30 3.46
N THR A 56 3.74 11.05 4.33
CA THR A 56 4.16 11.29 5.71
C THR A 56 3.17 10.74 6.73
N ASP A 57 1.90 10.61 6.35
CA ASP A 57 0.88 9.95 7.16
C ASP A 57 0.38 8.67 6.48
N TRP A 58 0.82 7.54 7.02
CA TRP A 58 0.45 6.20 6.55
C TRP A 58 -0.79 5.63 7.26
N SER A 59 -1.31 6.31 8.29
CA SER A 59 -2.44 5.86 9.11
C SER A 59 -3.65 5.40 8.27
N PRO A 60 -4.03 6.07 7.15
CA PRO A 60 -5.13 5.62 6.32
C PRO A 60 -4.87 4.28 5.62
N LEU A 61 -3.65 4.06 5.14
CA LEU A 61 -3.28 2.80 4.48
C LEU A 61 -3.16 1.67 5.51
N VAL A 62 -2.60 1.94 6.69
CA VAL A 62 -2.59 0.98 7.82
C VAL A 62 -4.01 0.53 8.15
N ALA A 63 -4.95 1.48 8.30
CA ALA A 63 -6.35 1.14 8.59
C ALA A 63 -7.00 0.27 7.49
N LEU A 64 -6.64 0.46 6.22
CA LEU A 64 -7.08 -0.41 5.13
C LEU A 64 -6.48 -1.81 5.24
N LEU A 65 -5.17 -1.91 5.47
CA LEU A 65 -4.45 -3.18 5.58
C LEU A 65 -4.92 -4.00 6.79
N GLU A 66 -5.25 -3.34 7.90
CA GLU A 66 -5.78 -3.97 9.11
C GLU A 66 -7.28 -4.31 9.04
N SER A 67 -8.03 -3.69 8.11
CA SER A 67 -9.47 -3.90 8.01
C SER A 67 -9.81 -5.36 7.68
N PRO A 68 -10.57 -6.09 8.53
CA PRO A 68 -10.96 -7.46 8.24
C PRO A 68 -12.01 -7.57 7.13
N ASP A 69 -12.70 -6.47 6.81
CA ASP A 69 -13.80 -6.43 5.84
C ASP A 69 -13.28 -6.33 4.40
N VAL A 70 -12.00 -6.01 4.20
CA VAL A 70 -11.35 -5.91 2.89
C VAL A 70 -10.27 -6.99 2.78
N VAL A 71 -10.39 -7.88 1.80
CA VAL A 71 -9.35 -8.89 1.52
C VAL A 71 -8.16 -8.22 0.84
N LYS A 72 -6.94 -8.42 1.37
CA LYS A 72 -5.70 -7.99 0.71
C LYS A 72 -5.15 -9.16 -0.08
N VAL A 73 -5.12 -9.04 -1.40
CA VAL A 73 -4.62 -10.08 -2.31
C VAL A 73 -3.19 -9.72 -2.70
N LEU A 74 -2.26 -10.60 -2.35
CA LEU A 74 -0.85 -10.48 -2.74
C LEU A 74 -0.42 -11.79 -3.44
N HIS A 75 0.61 -11.72 -4.29
CA HIS A 75 1.20 -12.90 -4.92
C HIS A 75 2.64 -13.06 -4.45
N ALA A 76 3.02 -14.26 -4.01
CA ALA A 76 4.38 -14.55 -3.53
C ALA A 76 4.90 -13.58 -2.44
N CYS A 77 4.02 -13.22 -1.50
CA CYS A 77 4.21 -12.09 -0.58
C CYS A 77 5.24 -12.24 0.54
N SER A 78 6.13 -13.24 0.48
CA SER A 78 7.09 -13.46 1.57
C SER A 78 8.00 -12.26 1.78
N GLU A 79 8.38 -11.57 0.70
CA GLU A 79 9.26 -10.41 0.77
C GLU A 79 8.48 -9.11 1.02
N ASP A 80 7.25 -8.99 0.51
CA ASP A 80 6.36 -7.86 0.80
C ASP A 80 6.04 -7.74 2.30
N LEU A 81 5.88 -8.88 2.99
CA LEU A 81 5.67 -8.91 4.44
C LEU A 81 6.90 -8.47 5.24
N GLU A 82 8.10 -8.46 4.66
CA GLU A 82 9.30 -7.86 5.30
C GLU A 82 9.37 -6.35 5.10
N VAL A 83 8.64 -5.81 4.11
CA VAL A 83 8.60 -4.38 3.78
C VAL A 83 7.50 -3.65 4.55
N PHE A 84 6.39 -4.32 4.88
CA PHE A 84 5.31 -3.80 5.72
C PHE A 84 5.63 -3.86 7.22
#